data_AF-A0A1H8DC29-F1
#
_entry.id   AF-A0A1H8DC29-F1
#
_cell.length_a   1.000
_cell.length_b   1.000
_cell.length_c   1.000
_cell.angle_alpha   90.00
_cell.angle_beta   90.00
_cell.angle_gamma   90.00
#
_symmetry.space_group_name_H-M   'P 1'
#
loop_
_entity.id
_entity.type
_entity.pdbx_description
1 polymer ?
#
loop_
_entity_poly.entity_id
_entity_poly.type
_entity_poly.pdbx_seq_one_letter_code
_entity_poly.pdbx_strand_id
1 'polypeptide(L)'
;MTDGTDRFQILHAFADHAVESEVLTTVGTVTRWTRDPRPNPHVAETVAVDLMERVPSGQFDLAVLHPRCTDESDMTSISGDPDDHENQIPRAREIAERVAEDYVIENKPRDDLRDPTVLHGRMFGLPLAYKRAFETTFPVRSPARHQPLGEKTVTPYYYSDRTREWWAATKGFRGDYPKQHLAKNTLPAAYVRCLVRSWLESLDTRDAEVPQDNNQPAPPKVPDDQTTLVQADGGRNTRYVDTGTEQEDR
;
A
#
# COMPACT_ATOMS: atom_id res chain seq x y z
N MET A 1 6.26 -21.35 -20.33
CA MET A 1 5.21 -20.91 -19.38
C MET A 1 5.94 -20.47 -18.13
N THR A 2 6.21 -19.17 -18.01
CA THR A 2 6.76 -18.59 -16.78
C THR A 2 5.60 -18.36 -15.83
N ASP A 3 5.72 -18.94 -14.64
CA ASP A 3 4.75 -18.83 -13.55
C ASP A 3 4.54 -17.35 -13.19
N GLY A 4 3.28 -16.90 -13.18
CA GLY A 4 2.89 -15.51 -13.34
C GLY A 4 2.91 -14.65 -12.07
N THR A 5 3.87 -14.83 -11.15
CA THR A 5 3.81 -14.21 -9.81
C THR A 5 4.81 -13.11 -9.49
N ASP A 6 5.83 -12.82 -10.30
CA ASP A 6 6.72 -11.67 -10.06
C ASP A 6 7.01 -10.90 -11.35
N ARG A 7 6.01 -10.14 -11.82
CA ARG A 7 6.15 -9.35 -13.06
C ARG A 7 6.97 -8.08 -12.87
N PHE A 8 6.94 -7.46 -11.69
CA PHE A 8 7.56 -6.15 -11.45
C PHE A 8 8.48 -6.17 -10.22
N GLN A 9 9.61 -5.48 -10.31
CA GLN A 9 10.55 -5.19 -9.22
C GLN A 9 10.29 -3.78 -8.71
N ILE A 10 9.95 -3.66 -7.42
CA ILE A 10 9.55 -2.39 -6.79
C ILE A 10 10.52 -2.03 -5.69
N LEU A 11 11.10 -0.83 -5.76
CA LEU A 11 11.87 -0.24 -4.68
C LEU A 11 10.94 0.53 -3.73
N HIS A 12 11.00 0.23 -2.44
CA HIS A 12 10.38 1.03 -1.38
C HIS A 12 11.48 1.68 -0.51
N ALA A 13 11.77 2.95 -0.77
CA ALA A 13 12.90 3.66 -0.20
C ALA A 13 12.49 4.72 0.85
N PHE A 14 13.41 5.03 1.77
CA PHE A 14 13.12 5.89 2.93
C PHE A 14 11.95 5.37 3.79
N ALA A 15 11.78 4.04 3.78
CA ALA A 15 10.58 3.38 4.28
C ALA A 15 10.86 2.64 5.58
N ASP A 16 10.77 3.33 6.73
CA ASP A 16 11.08 2.76 8.05
C ASP A 16 10.30 1.46 8.32
N HIS A 17 9.00 1.58 8.55
CA HIS A 17 8.12 0.43 8.77
C HIS A 17 7.67 -0.23 7.47
N ALA A 18 7.82 0.45 6.33
CA ALA A 18 7.40 0.01 5.01
C ALA A 18 5.96 -0.55 4.99
N VAL A 19 5.03 0.19 5.60
CA VAL A 19 3.64 -0.24 5.76
C VAL A 19 2.98 -0.42 4.39
N GLU A 20 3.30 0.47 3.46
CA GLU A 20 2.80 0.52 2.09
C GLU A 20 3.25 -0.70 1.27
N SER A 21 4.28 -1.44 1.70
CA SER A 21 4.69 -2.70 1.06
C SER A 21 3.58 -3.75 1.08
N GLU A 22 2.67 -3.74 2.05
CA GLU A 22 1.48 -4.62 2.07
C GLU A 22 0.60 -4.42 0.82
N VAL A 23 0.59 -3.20 0.26
CA VAL A 23 -0.12 -2.89 -0.98
C VAL A 23 0.77 -3.12 -2.20
N LEU A 24 2.04 -2.71 -2.16
CA LEU A 24 2.95 -2.83 -3.31
C LEU A 24 3.19 -4.29 -3.72
N THR A 25 3.23 -5.22 -2.75
CA THR A 25 3.34 -6.66 -3.02
C THR A 25 2.17 -7.27 -3.79
N THR A 26 1.05 -6.56 -3.95
CA THR A 26 -0.07 -7.03 -4.78
C THR A 26 0.23 -7.00 -6.27
N VAL A 27 1.30 -6.32 -6.69
CA VAL A 27 1.66 -6.15 -8.10
C VAL A 27 3.10 -6.55 -8.43
N GLY A 28 4.00 -6.66 -7.45
CA GLY A 28 5.40 -7.04 -7.72
C GLY A 28 6.22 -7.37 -6.47
N THR A 29 7.45 -7.82 -6.70
CA THR A 29 8.44 -8.09 -5.65
C THR A 29 8.94 -6.77 -5.06
N VAL A 30 8.91 -6.62 -3.74
CA VAL A 30 9.34 -5.38 -3.07
C VAL A 30 10.70 -5.53 -2.41
N THR A 31 11.64 -4.67 -2.80
CA THR A 31 12.92 -4.45 -2.12
C THR A 31 12.85 -3.15 -1.33
N ARG A 32 13.23 -3.19 -0.05
CA ARG A 32 13.21 -2.03 0.83
C ARG A 32 14.60 -1.50 1.10
N TRP A 33 14.81 -0.19 0.91
CA TRP A 33 16.02 0.51 1.34
C TRP A 33 15.69 1.53 2.45
N THR A 34 16.26 1.31 3.64
CA THR A 34 16.07 2.22 4.78
C THR A 34 17.22 2.11 5.76
N ARG A 35 17.45 3.13 6.58
CA ARG A 35 18.58 3.20 7.53
C ARG A 35 18.42 2.20 8.67
N ASP A 36 17.26 2.19 9.32
CA ASP A 36 17.00 1.42 10.54
C ASP A 36 15.79 0.48 10.36
N PRO A 37 15.94 -0.59 9.55
CA PRO A 37 14.80 -1.43 9.20
C PRO A 37 14.24 -2.22 10.38
N ARG A 38 12.92 -2.38 10.39
CA ARG A 38 12.22 -3.36 11.22
C ARG A 38 11.75 -4.56 10.38
N PRO A 39 11.62 -5.77 10.94
CA PRO A 39 11.05 -6.90 10.20
C PRO A 39 9.70 -6.54 9.57
N ASN A 40 9.51 -6.89 8.30
CA ASN A 40 8.25 -6.68 7.58
C ASN A 40 8.05 -7.88 6.63
N PRO A 41 6.94 -8.63 6.75
CA PRO A 41 6.70 -9.83 5.94
C PRO A 41 6.32 -9.54 4.48
N HIS A 42 6.04 -8.27 4.14
CA HIS A 42 5.66 -7.84 2.80
C HIS A 42 6.85 -7.31 1.99
N VAL A 43 8.07 -7.64 2.40
CA VAL A 43 9.31 -7.20 1.75
C VAL A 43 10.15 -8.43 1.49
N ALA A 44 10.51 -8.66 0.22
CA ALA A 44 11.32 -9.81 -0.18
C ALA A 44 12.78 -9.63 0.26
N GLU A 45 13.31 -8.40 0.12
CA GLU A 45 14.67 -8.06 0.51
C GLU A 45 14.71 -6.70 1.22
N THR A 46 15.49 -6.61 2.30
CA THR A 46 15.76 -5.34 2.98
C THR A 46 17.26 -5.05 2.95
N VAL A 47 17.62 -3.86 2.46
CA VAL A 47 18.97 -3.31 2.54
C VAL A 47 18.98 -2.21 3.59
N ALA A 48 19.72 -2.43 4.68
CA ALA A 48 19.98 -1.41 5.70
C ALA A 48 21.02 -0.42 5.16
N VAL A 49 20.62 0.82 4.85
CA VAL A 49 21.48 1.83 4.22
C VAL A 49 21.01 3.25 4.53
N ASP A 50 21.96 4.15 4.76
CA ASP A 50 21.69 5.59 4.74
C ASP A 50 21.73 6.09 3.28
N LEU A 51 20.56 6.38 2.72
CA LEU A 51 20.41 6.82 1.33
C LEU A 51 20.96 8.23 1.09
N MET A 52 21.19 9.01 2.15
CA MET A 52 21.89 10.29 2.03
C MET A 52 23.38 10.07 1.75
N GLU A 53 23.97 8.99 2.26
CA GLU A 53 25.39 8.70 2.10
C GLU A 53 25.69 7.81 0.89
N ARG A 54 24.84 6.81 0.63
CA ARG A 54 25.11 5.77 -0.36
C ARG A 54 23.84 5.29 -1.07
N VAL A 55 23.95 5.10 -2.38
CA VAL A 55 22.92 4.44 -3.20
C VAL A 55 23.38 3.00 -3.51
N PRO A 56 22.64 1.97 -3.08
CA PRO A 56 22.89 0.60 -3.52
C PRO A 56 22.70 0.45 -5.03
N SER A 57 23.29 -0.59 -5.62
CA SER A 57 23.01 -0.97 -7.00
C SER A 57 21.67 -1.71 -7.09
N GLY A 58 20.87 -1.39 -8.09
CA GLY A 58 19.62 -2.08 -8.41
C GLY A 58 18.97 -1.44 -9.63
N GLN A 59 18.08 -2.19 -10.28
CA GLN A 59 17.20 -1.68 -11.33
C GLN A 59 15.78 -2.13 -10.98
N PHE A 60 14.84 -1.20 -11.00
CA PHE A 60 13.46 -1.42 -10.60
C PHE A 60 12.51 -0.87 -11.68
N ASP A 61 11.34 -1.47 -11.81
CA ASP A 61 10.30 -0.93 -12.68
C ASP A 61 9.67 0.31 -12.04
N LEU A 62 9.50 0.30 -10.71
CA LEU A 62 8.95 1.41 -9.94
C LEU A 62 9.72 1.66 -8.65
N ALA A 63 10.05 2.91 -8.35
CA ALA A 63 10.51 3.34 -7.03
C ALA A 63 9.46 4.19 -6.30
N VAL A 64 9.13 3.82 -5.07
CA VAL A 64 8.27 4.59 -4.16
C VAL A 64 9.13 5.09 -3.00
N LEU A 65 9.25 6.41 -2.87
CA LEU A 65 10.19 7.06 -1.96
C LEU A 65 9.47 8.02 -1.01
N HIS A 66 9.84 7.94 0.28
CA HIS A 66 9.29 8.77 1.36
C HIS A 66 10.37 9.64 2.04
N PRO A 67 11.07 10.54 1.31
CA PRO A 67 12.07 11.41 1.92
C PRO A 67 11.49 12.18 3.09
N ARG A 68 12.31 12.50 4.10
CA ARG A 68 11.83 13.19 5.30
C ARG A 68 11.17 14.51 4.95
N CYS A 69 10.01 14.72 5.57
CA CYS A 69 9.25 15.96 5.52
C CYS A 69 9.65 16.84 6.70
N THR A 70 10.76 17.55 6.58
CA THR A 70 11.17 18.60 7.52
C THR A 70 11.08 19.92 6.77
N ASP A 71 9.92 20.58 6.86
CA ASP A 71 9.83 22.01 6.54
C ASP A 71 10.19 22.79 7.80
N GLU A 72 10.98 23.86 7.65
CA GLU A 72 11.39 24.79 8.71
C GLU A 72 10.23 25.32 9.58
N SER A 73 9.00 25.25 9.08
CA SER A 73 7.81 25.77 9.75
C SER A 73 7.27 24.90 10.90
N ASP A 74 7.60 23.60 10.97
CA ASP A 74 7.10 22.71 12.03
C ASP A 74 7.97 22.73 13.32
N MET A 75 9.13 23.39 13.30
CA MET A 75 10.11 23.42 14.41
C MET A 75 10.20 24.76 15.17
N THR A 76 9.32 25.73 14.92
CA THR A 76 9.41 27.06 15.57
C THR A 76 8.76 27.13 16.96
N SER A 77 8.80 26.08 17.78
CA SER A 77 8.23 26.18 19.15
C SER A 77 8.97 25.53 20.30
N ILE A 78 9.88 24.57 20.11
CA ILE A 78 10.55 23.91 21.25
C ILE A 78 11.98 23.51 20.87
N SER A 79 12.94 24.37 21.22
CA SER A 79 14.38 24.12 21.41
C SER A 79 15.02 23.05 20.50
N GLY A 80 15.52 23.48 19.36
CA GLY A 80 16.44 22.75 18.49
C GLY A 80 16.95 23.74 17.44
N ASP A 81 18.23 23.64 17.06
CA ASP A 81 18.84 24.50 16.06
C ASP A 81 18.01 24.46 14.76
N PRO A 82 17.46 25.60 14.26
CA PRO A 82 16.60 25.63 13.07
C PRO A 82 17.29 25.23 11.77
N ASP A 83 18.63 25.17 11.78
CA ASP A 83 19.46 25.11 10.57
C ASP A 83 19.81 23.69 10.06
N ASP A 84 19.35 22.60 10.69
CA ASP A 84 19.94 21.26 10.43
C ASP A 84 18.95 20.20 9.94
N HIS A 85 18.07 20.56 9.01
CA HIS A 85 17.20 19.60 8.34
C HIS A 85 17.34 19.67 6.83
N GLU A 86 18.34 18.94 6.32
CA GLU A 86 18.61 18.79 4.90
C GLU A 86 17.36 18.35 4.12
N ASN A 87 17.01 19.10 3.07
CA ASN A 87 15.94 18.74 2.16
C ASN A 87 16.32 17.46 1.38
N GLN A 88 15.62 16.35 1.68
CA GLN A 88 15.92 15.05 1.09
C GLN A 88 15.26 14.82 -0.29
N ILE A 89 14.38 15.71 -0.76
CA ILE A 89 13.67 15.53 -2.04
C ILE A 89 14.62 15.49 -3.23
N PRO A 90 15.60 16.41 -3.39
CA PRO A 90 16.59 16.32 -4.47
C PRO A 90 17.34 14.99 -4.48
N ARG A 91 17.72 14.49 -3.30
CA ARG A 91 18.43 13.22 -3.16
C ARG A 91 17.55 12.02 -3.50
N ALA A 92 16.30 12.00 -3.03
CA ALA A 92 15.35 10.95 -3.38
C ALA A 92 15.13 10.89 -4.90
N ARG A 93 15.05 12.04 -5.55
CA ARG A 93 14.91 12.14 -6.99
C ARG A 93 16.12 11.61 -7.75
N GLU A 94 17.33 12.00 -7.36
CA GLU A 94 18.57 11.47 -7.95
C GLU A 94 18.64 9.94 -7.84
N ILE A 95 18.27 9.40 -6.67
CA ILE A 95 18.21 7.94 -6.47
C ILE A 95 17.20 7.31 -7.43
N ALA A 96 15.98 7.85 -7.48
CA ALA A 96 14.91 7.31 -8.30
C ALA A 96 15.26 7.31 -9.81
N GLU A 97 15.73 8.45 -10.32
CA GLU A 97 16.18 8.62 -11.72
C GLU A 97 17.35 7.69 -12.08
N ARG A 98 18.14 7.25 -11.10
CA ARG A 98 19.28 6.35 -11.29
C ARG A 98 18.88 4.86 -11.31
N VAL A 99 17.89 4.45 -10.52
CA VAL A 99 17.65 3.02 -10.22
C VAL A 99 16.29 2.52 -10.68
N ALA A 100 15.40 3.38 -11.17
CA ALA A 100 14.06 2.97 -11.58
C ALA A 100 13.63 3.56 -12.93
N GLU A 101 12.75 2.85 -13.62
CA GLU A 101 12.11 3.35 -14.85
C GLU A 101 11.08 4.44 -14.53
N ASP A 102 10.22 4.18 -13.54
CA ASP A 102 9.25 5.12 -13.01
C ASP A 102 9.43 5.37 -11.51
N TYR A 103 8.92 6.51 -11.03
CA TYR A 103 8.95 6.78 -9.60
C TYR A 103 7.74 7.54 -9.06
N VAL A 104 7.60 7.43 -7.74
CA VAL A 104 6.73 8.22 -6.88
C VAL A 104 7.56 8.77 -5.73
N ILE A 105 7.63 10.09 -5.61
CA ILE A 105 8.15 10.77 -4.42
C ILE A 105 6.97 11.34 -3.65
N GLU A 106 6.77 10.86 -2.44
CA GLU A 106 5.72 11.35 -1.55
C GLU A 106 6.29 12.38 -0.55
N ASN A 107 5.54 13.46 -0.35
CA ASN A 107 5.77 14.39 0.73
C ASN A 107 4.48 15.13 1.12
N LYS A 108 4.53 16.00 2.14
CA LYS A 108 3.52 17.05 2.29
C LYS A 108 3.53 17.95 1.04
N PRO A 109 2.42 18.64 0.74
CA PRO A 109 2.41 19.65 -0.31
C PRO A 109 3.44 20.75 -0.05
N ARG A 110 4.36 20.94 -1.00
CA ARG A 110 5.45 21.94 -1.00
C ARG A 110 5.91 22.23 -2.42
N ASP A 111 6.61 23.34 -2.62
CA ASP A 111 6.83 23.95 -3.94
C ASP A 111 8.03 23.37 -4.73
N ASP A 112 8.88 22.58 -4.09
CA ASP A 112 10.06 21.93 -4.70
C ASP A 112 9.78 20.51 -5.22
N LEU A 113 8.53 20.04 -5.11
CA LEU A 113 8.02 18.89 -5.86
C LEU A 113 7.68 19.32 -7.29
N ARG A 114 8.01 18.48 -8.27
CA ARG A 114 7.73 18.72 -9.70
C ARG A 114 6.31 18.24 -10.03
N ASP A 115 5.47 19.17 -10.50
CA ASP A 115 4.07 18.93 -10.93
C ASP A 115 3.29 17.91 -10.06
N PRO A 116 3.23 18.11 -8.74
CA PRO A 116 2.74 17.05 -7.86
C PRO A 116 1.22 16.87 -7.97
N THR A 117 0.79 15.61 -8.07
CA THR A 117 -0.62 15.28 -7.82
C THR A 117 -0.88 15.26 -6.32
N VAL A 118 -1.95 15.91 -5.88
CA VAL A 118 -2.31 15.94 -4.47
C VAL A 118 -3.53 15.07 -4.18
N LEU A 119 -3.36 14.08 -3.30
CA LEU A 119 -4.43 13.22 -2.82
C LEU A 119 -4.88 13.59 -1.40
N HIS A 120 -6.17 13.42 -1.14
CA HIS A 120 -6.81 13.72 0.15
C HIS A 120 -7.80 12.61 0.53
N GLY A 121 -7.95 12.32 1.82
CA GLY A 121 -8.75 11.18 2.33
C GLY A 121 -10.20 11.21 1.84
N ARG A 122 -10.80 12.40 1.80
CA ARG A 122 -12.13 12.70 1.24
C ARG A 122 -12.35 12.22 -0.20
N MET A 123 -11.30 12.18 -1.03
CA MET A 123 -11.38 11.66 -2.40
C MET A 123 -11.68 10.16 -2.42
N PHE A 124 -11.41 9.47 -1.31
CA PHE A 124 -11.57 8.03 -1.12
C PHE A 124 -12.63 7.71 -0.04
N GLY A 125 -13.43 8.68 0.38
CA GLY A 125 -14.43 8.50 1.43
C GLY A 125 -13.85 8.24 2.83
N LEU A 126 -12.55 8.49 3.04
CA LEU A 126 -11.92 8.30 4.34
C LEU A 126 -12.20 9.50 5.26
N PRO A 127 -12.51 9.28 6.55
CA PRO A 127 -12.75 10.34 7.54
C PRO A 127 -11.43 10.99 8.01
N LEU A 128 -10.52 11.27 7.08
CA LEU A 128 -9.16 11.75 7.32
C LEU A 128 -8.94 13.12 6.68
N ALA A 129 -8.54 14.09 7.50
CA ALA A 129 -7.89 15.32 7.04
C ALA A 129 -6.39 15.05 6.84
N TYR A 130 -6.09 14.20 5.85
CA TYR A 130 -4.73 13.79 5.52
C TYR A 130 -4.48 14.06 4.03
N LYS A 131 -3.59 15.00 3.75
CA LYS A 131 -3.23 15.46 2.40
C LYS A 131 -1.76 15.15 2.15
N ARG A 132 -1.46 14.58 0.99
CA ARG A 132 -0.10 14.29 0.51
C ARG A 132 0.04 14.59 -0.97
N ALA A 133 1.21 15.07 -1.33
CA ALA A 133 1.61 15.42 -2.68
C ALA A 133 2.55 14.34 -3.21
N PHE A 134 2.40 14.03 -4.49
CA PHE A 134 3.09 12.96 -5.18
C PHE A 134 3.70 13.52 -6.45
N GLU A 135 5.02 13.60 -6.50
CA GLU A 135 5.77 13.83 -7.74
C GLU A 135 5.97 12.47 -8.42
N THR A 136 5.58 12.37 -9.68
CA THR A 136 5.60 11.11 -10.44
C THR A 136 6.09 11.31 -11.87
N THR A 137 6.66 10.26 -12.46
CA THR A 137 7.05 10.23 -13.89
C THR A 137 5.89 9.90 -14.83
N PHE A 138 4.80 9.38 -14.28
CA PHE A 138 3.56 9.03 -14.98
C PHE A 138 2.38 9.90 -14.50
N PRO A 139 1.35 10.12 -15.33
CA PRO A 139 0.19 10.90 -14.92
C PRO A 139 -0.65 10.16 -13.88
N VAL A 140 -1.02 10.82 -12.79
CA VAL A 140 -1.90 10.24 -11.76
C VAL A 140 -3.34 10.71 -11.96
N ARG A 141 -4.25 9.76 -12.22
CA ARG A 141 -5.69 10.06 -12.36
C ARG A 141 -6.33 10.19 -10.98
N SER A 142 -6.41 11.42 -10.48
CA SER A 142 -7.05 11.72 -9.20
C SER A 142 -8.56 11.42 -9.25
N PRO A 143 -9.17 10.83 -8.19
CA PRO A 143 -10.60 10.61 -8.14
C PRO A 143 -11.39 11.94 -8.19
N ALA A 144 -12.34 12.05 -9.12
CA ALA A 144 -13.09 13.28 -9.37
C ALA A 144 -14.05 13.71 -8.22
N ARG A 145 -14.34 12.83 -7.25
CA ARG A 145 -15.38 13.08 -6.24
C ARG A 145 -14.79 13.38 -4.86
N HIS A 146 -15.08 14.57 -4.35
CA HIS A 146 -15.01 14.85 -2.92
C HIS A 146 -16.30 14.37 -2.26
N GLN A 147 -16.25 13.30 -1.46
CA GLN A 147 -17.40 12.94 -0.65
C GLN A 147 -17.55 13.97 0.49
N PRO A 148 -18.76 14.52 0.74
CA PRO A 148 -18.99 15.32 1.93
C PRO A 148 -18.76 14.45 3.17
N LEU A 149 -18.07 14.99 4.17
CA LEU A 149 -17.77 14.27 5.39
C LEU A 149 -19.00 14.19 6.29
N GLY A 150 -19.18 13.06 6.98
CA GLY A 150 -19.89 13.05 8.25
C GLY A 150 -19.14 13.90 9.29
N GLU A 151 -19.85 14.39 10.30
CA GLU A 151 -19.40 15.43 11.26
C GLU A 151 -18.06 15.19 11.98
N LYS A 152 -17.47 13.98 11.94
CA LYS A 152 -16.26 13.59 12.67
C LYS A 152 -15.09 13.28 11.75
N THR A 153 -14.45 14.31 11.21
CA THR A 153 -13.15 14.17 10.52
C THR A 153 -12.01 14.15 11.52
N VAL A 154 -11.10 13.19 11.39
CA VAL A 154 -9.92 13.09 12.26
C VAL A 154 -8.70 13.58 11.49
N THR A 155 -7.85 14.37 12.14
CA THR A 155 -6.53 14.69 11.60
C THR A 155 -5.50 13.75 12.24
N PRO A 156 -4.40 13.40 11.55
CA PRO A 156 -3.29 12.64 12.14
C PRO A 156 -2.68 13.27 13.40
N TYR A 157 -2.93 14.56 13.61
CA TYR A 157 -2.36 15.36 14.70
C TYR A 157 -3.14 15.18 16.01
N TYR A 158 -4.40 14.73 15.96
CA TYR A 158 -5.21 14.33 17.13
C TYR A 158 -5.17 12.80 17.35
N TYR A 159 -3.97 12.22 17.37
CA TYR A 159 -3.74 10.76 17.44
C TYR A 159 -4.20 10.10 18.76
N SER A 160 -4.57 10.87 19.78
CA SER A 160 -5.19 10.37 21.03
C SER A 160 -6.56 9.75 20.80
N ASP A 161 -7.30 10.19 19.78
CA ASP A 161 -8.76 10.03 19.73
C ASP A 161 -9.23 8.69 19.15
N ARG A 162 -8.30 7.88 18.64
CA ARG A 162 -8.60 6.63 17.94
C ARG A 162 -7.65 5.51 18.35
N THR A 163 -8.14 4.27 18.35
CA THR A 163 -7.35 3.07 18.65
C THR A 163 -6.42 2.71 17.48
N ARG A 164 -5.46 1.82 17.72
CA ARG A 164 -4.59 1.28 16.65
C ARG A 164 -5.43 0.57 15.57
N GLU A 165 -6.41 -0.21 16.00
CA GLU A 165 -7.33 -0.98 15.15
C GLU A 165 -8.15 -0.06 14.25
N TRP A 166 -8.62 1.08 14.78
CA TRP A 166 -9.33 2.08 13.98
C TRP A 166 -8.43 2.69 12.91
N TRP A 167 -7.17 3.01 13.23
CA TRP A 167 -6.21 3.53 12.27
C TRP A 167 -5.86 2.50 11.19
N ALA A 168 -5.61 1.25 11.59
CA ALA A 168 -5.34 0.15 10.68
C ALA A 168 -6.53 -0.09 9.72
N ALA A 169 -7.76 -0.13 10.25
CA ALA A 169 -8.98 -0.29 9.44
C ALA A 169 -9.20 0.91 8.49
N THR A 170 -9.00 2.14 8.98
CA THR A 170 -9.23 3.36 8.19
C THR A 170 -8.19 3.54 7.09
N LYS A 171 -6.91 3.22 7.37
CA LYS A 171 -5.83 3.30 6.37
C LYS A 171 -5.73 2.04 5.51
N GLY A 172 -6.37 0.94 5.90
CA GLY A 172 -6.51 -0.28 5.10
C GLY A 172 -5.31 -1.23 5.18
N PHE A 173 -4.75 -1.40 6.38
CA PHE A 173 -3.61 -2.29 6.65
C PHE A 173 -3.97 -3.33 7.72
N ARG A 174 -3.36 -4.52 7.62
CA ARG A 174 -3.58 -5.63 8.56
C ARG A 174 -2.36 -5.92 9.42
N GLY A 175 -1.17 -5.51 9.00
CA GLY A 175 0.07 -5.74 9.75
C GLY A 175 0.06 -5.10 11.14
N ASP A 176 0.86 -5.67 12.05
CA ASP A 176 1.03 -5.15 13.40
C ASP A 176 2.01 -3.98 13.44
N TYR A 177 1.53 -2.81 13.01
CA TYR A 177 2.31 -1.58 12.97
C TYR A 177 2.02 -0.69 14.18
N PRO A 178 3.02 0.08 14.67
CA PRO A 178 2.80 1.01 15.77
C PRO A 178 1.70 2.02 15.47
N LYS A 179 0.80 2.26 16.42
CA LYS A 179 -0.30 3.23 16.31
C LYS A 179 0.18 4.59 15.82
N GLN A 180 1.30 5.09 16.34
CA GLN A 180 1.84 6.41 16.00
C GLN A 180 2.29 6.47 14.54
N HIS A 181 2.90 5.39 14.04
CA HIS A 181 3.34 5.30 12.66
C HIS A 181 2.14 5.23 11.71
N LEU A 182 1.17 4.35 12.02
CA LEU A 182 -0.10 4.26 11.31
C LEU A 182 -0.82 5.61 11.27
N ALA A 183 -0.87 6.36 12.36
CA ALA A 183 -1.56 7.65 12.38
C ALA A 183 -0.84 8.71 11.53
N LYS A 184 0.46 8.95 11.78
CA LYS A 184 1.18 10.13 11.30
C LYS A 184 1.83 9.96 9.92
N ASN A 185 2.41 8.78 9.68
CA ASN A 185 3.39 8.59 8.59
C ASN A 185 2.81 7.76 7.45
N THR A 186 1.99 6.76 7.77
CA THR A 186 1.49 5.82 6.78
C THR A 186 0.54 6.47 5.77
N LEU A 187 0.75 6.24 4.48
CA LEU A 187 -0.23 6.55 3.44
C LEU A 187 -1.44 5.62 3.55
N PRO A 188 -2.68 6.12 3.43
CA PRO A 188 -3.81 5.22 3.23
C PRO A 188 -3.57 4.30 2.02
N ALA A 189 -3.84 3.01 2.16
CA ALA A 189 -3.71 2.01 1.10
C ALA A 189 -4.49 2.41 -0.17
N ALA A 190 -5.58 3.16 -0.03
CA ALA A 190 -6.33 3.73 -1.15
C ALA A 190 -5.49 4.68 -2.02
N TYR A 191 -4.55 5.44 -1.43
CA TYR A 191 -3.66 6.33 -2.18
C TYR A 191 -2.63 5.51 -2.95
N VAL A 192 -2.00 4.54 -2.28
CA VAL A 192 -1.01 3.65 -2.88
C VAL A 192 -1.63 2.89 -4.07
N ARG A 193 -2.84 2.35 -3.91
CA ARG A 193 -3.57 1.70 -5.00
C ARG A 193 -3.90 2.65 -6.15
N CYS A 194 -4.22 3.91 -5.87
CA CYS A 194 -4.47 4.92 -6.90
C CYS A 194 -3.20 5.20 -7.73
N LEU A 195 -2.06 5.31 -7.08
CA LEU A 195 -0.76 5.52 -7.71
C LEU A 195 -0.35 4.32 -8.55
N VAL A 196 -0.39 3.11 -7.97
CA VAL A 196 -0.06 1.86 -8.66
C VAL A 196 -0.97 1.64 -9.86
N ARG A 197 -2.29 1.85 -9.74
CA ARG A 197 -3.19 1.73 -10.89
C ARG A 197 -2.85 2.73 -11.99
N SER A 198 -2.56 3.99 -11.63
CA SER A 198 -2.20 5.01 -12.63
C SER A 198 -0.88 4.66 -13.34
N TRP A 199 0.07 4.09 -12.61
CA TRP A 199 1.31 3.58 -13.19
C TRP A 199 1.04 2.42 -14.16
N LEU A 200 0.28 1.39 -13.76
CA LEU A 200 -0.08 0.28 -14.64
C LEU A 200 -0.83 0.73 -15.90
N GLU A 201 -1.76 1.68 -15.78
CA GLU A 201 -2.47 2.29 -16.91
C GLU A 201 -1.52 3.07 -17.85
N SER A 202 -0.39 3.57 -17.34
CA SER A 202 0.63 4.24 -18.17
C SER A 202 1.53 3.27 -18.92
N LEU A 203 1.70 2.04 -18.43
CA LEU A 203 2.51 0.99 -19.07
C LEU A 203 1.79 0.33 -20.26
N ASP A 204 0.47 0.17 -20.19
CA ASP A 204 -0.34 -0.40 -21.28
C ASP A 204 -1.39 0.59 -21.76
N THR A 205 -1.01 1.39 -22.76
CA THR A 205 -1.89 2.42 -23.35
C THR A 205 -3.13 1.86 -24.06
N ARG A 206 -3.22 0.53 -24.25
CA ARG A 206 -4.36 -0.17 -24.84
C ARG A 206 -5.24 -0.86 -23.80
N ASP A 207 -4.91 -0.75 -22.51
CA ASP A 207 -5.76 -1.30 -21.46
C ASP A 207 -7.16 -0.67 -21.52
N ALA A 208 -8.19 -1.50 -21.41
CA ALA A 208 -9.59 -1.16 -21.69
C ALA A 208 -9.97 -0.77 -23.15
N GLU A 209 -9.06 -0.77 -24.12
CA GLU A 209 -9.41 -0.63 -25.56
C GLU A 209 -9.89 -1.95 -26.15
N VAL A 210 -9.39 -3.08 -25.63
CA VAL A 210 -9.86 -4.43 -25.96
C VAL A 210 -10.56 -5.01 -24.73
N PRO A 211 -11.81 -5.51 -24.86
CA PRO A 211 -12.49 -6.19 -23.76
C PRO A 211 -11.66 -7.37 -23.26
N GLN A 212 -11.26 -7.33 -21.99
CA GLN A 212 -10.67 -8.49 -21.33
C GLN A 212 -11.78 -9.51 -21.08
N ASP A 213 -11.54 -10.77 -21.44
CA ASP A 213 -12.52 -11.83 -21.23
C ASP A 213 -12.55 -12.27 -19.76
N ASN A 214 -13.31 -11.53 -18.97
CA ASN A 214 -13.58 -11.83 -17.56
C ASN A 214 -14.74 -12.82 -17.38
N ASN A 215 -15.30 -13.37 -18.47
CA ASN A 215 -16.43 -14.30 -18.44
C ASN A 215 -15.99 -15.76 -18.49
N GLN A 216 -14.68 -16.02 -18.63
CA GLN A 216 -14.16 -17.37 -18.47
C GLN A 216 -14.48 -17.89 -17.06
N PRO A 217 -14.89 -19.17 -16.93
CA PRO A 217 -15.10 -19.77 -15.63
C PRO A 217 -13.83 -19.61 -14.77
N ALA A 218 -14.01 -19.28 -13.49
CA ALA A 218 -12.90 -19.30 -12.55
C ALA A 218 -12.20 -20.67 -12.62
N PRO A 219 -10.86 -20.73 -12.57
CA PRO A 219 -10.14 -22.00 -12.65
C PRO A 219 -10.69 -22.99 -11.62
N PRO A 220 -11.00 -24.24 -12.01
CA PRO A 220 -11.63 -25.21 -11.12
C PRO A 220 -10.69 -25.69 -10.00
N LYS A 221 -9.38 -25.46 -10.15
CA LYS A 221 -8.38 -25.72 -9.13
C LYS A 221 -7.87 -24.41 -8.57
N VAL A 222 -8.19 -24.20 -7.31
CA VAL A 222 -7.56 -23.20 -6.47
C VAL A 222 -6.31 -23.86 -5.88
N PRO A 223 -5.17 -23.16 -5.75
CA PRO A 223 -3.96 -23.76 -5.18
C PRO A 223 -4.22 -24.37 -3.80
N ASP A 224 -3.53 -25.47 -3.48
CA ASP A 224 -3.73 -26.27 -2.25
C ASP A 224 -3.41 -25.50 -0.95
N ASP A 225 -2.95 -24.24 -1.05
CA ASP A 225 -2.60 -23.36 0.06
C ASP A 225 -3.77 -22.48 0.54
N GLN A 226 -4.91 -22.49 -0.17
CA GLN A 226 -6.11 -21.83 0.33
C GLN A 226 -6.72 -22.62 1.48
N THR A 227 -7.01 -21.89 2.56
CA THR A 227 -7.52 -22.39 3.85
C THR A 227 -8.39 -23.64 3.70
N THR A 228 -8.00 -24.73 4.35
CA THR A 228 -8.79 -25.95 4.47
C THR A 228 -10.20 -25.57 4.93
N LEU A 229 -11.20 -25.82 4.08
CA LEU A 229 -12.60 -25.78 4.50
C LEU A 229 -12.75 -26.81 5.62
N VAL A 230 -12.78 -26.34 6.87
CA VAL A 230 -13.13 -27.20 7.99
C VAL A 230 -14.60 -27.53 7.81
N GLN A 231 -14.90 -28.75 7.37
CA GLN A 231 -16.26 -29.24 7.41
C GLN A 231 -16.70 -29.20 8.87
N ALA A 232 -17.76 -28.45 9.16
CA ALA A 232 -18.40 -28.53 10.45
C ALA A 232 -18.93 -29.96 10.60
N ASP A 233 -18.34 -30.73 11.51
CA ASP A 233 -18.84 -32.06 11.87
C ASP A 233 -20.29 -31.92 12.35
N GLY A 234 -21.21 -32.12 11.41
CA GLY A 234 -22.62 -32.22 11.63
C GLY A 234 -22.92 -33.53 12.34
N GLY A 235 -22.76 -33.54 13.66
CA GLY A 235 -23.31 -34.57 14.53
C GLY A 235 -24.82 -34.63 14.37
N ARG A 236 -25.29 -35.48 13.43
CA ARG A 236 -26.68 -35.95 13.39
C ARG A 236 -26.68 -37.47 13.42
N ASN A 237 -26.69 -37.97 14.64
CA ASN A 237 -27.09 -39.31 14.99
C ASN A 237 -28.55 -39.51 14.54
N THR A 238 -28.78 -40.11 13.37
CA THR A 238 -30.10 -40.59 12.97
C THR A 238 -30.02 -42.11 12.87
N ARG A 239 -30.56 -42.76 13.90
CA ARG A 239 -30.90 -44.18 13.89
C ARG A 239 -31.92 -44.39 12.78
N TYR A 240 -31.54 -45.13 11.74
CA TYR A 240 -32.51 -45.77 10.86
C TYR A 240 -33.27 -46.81 11.69
N VAL A 241 -34.57 -46.58 11.87
CA VAL A 241 -35.50 -47.64 12.28
C VAL A 241 -35.94 -48.31 10.99
N ASP A 242 -35.40 -49.50 10.77
CA ASP A 242 -35.82 -50.42 9.74
C ASP A 242 -37.11 -51.11 10.22
N THR A 243 -38.25 -50.77 9.61
CA THR A 243 -39.45 -51.59 9.66
C THR A 243 -39.77 -51.96 8.22
N GLY A 244 -39.24 -53.12 7.83
CA GLY A 244 -39.32 -53.66 6.49
C GLY A 244 -40.73 -53.94 5.99
N THR A 245 -40.81 -54.00 4.67
CA THR A 245 -41.90 -54.63 3.93
C THR A 245 -41.30 -55.29 2.69
N GLU A 246 -41.11 -56.60 2.78
CA GLU A 246 -41.24 -57.58 1.69
C GLU A 246 -41.94 -58.79 2.36
N GLN A 247 -42.94 -59.46 1.79
CA GLN A 247 -42.97 -59.99 0.43
C GLN A 247 -44.40 -60.47 0.07
N GLU A 248 -44.72 -60.45 -1.22
CA GLU A 248 -45.94 -60.98 -1.86
C GLU A 248 -46.02 -62.53 -1.86
N ASP A 249 -47.27 -62.98 -2.04
CA ASP A 249 -47.75 -64.20 -2.70
C ASP A 249 -47.64 -65.59 -2.03
N ARG A 250 -48.74 -66.00 -1.38
CA ARG A 250 -49.63 -67.09 -1.82
C ARG A 250 -50.94 -67.16 -1.03
#